data_AF-A0A2Z5Y1L8-F1
#
_entry.id   AF-A0A2Z5Y1L8-F1
#
_cell.length_a   1.000
_cell.length_b   1.000
_cell.length_c   1.000
_cell.angle_alpha   90.00
_cell.angle_beta   90.00
_cell.angle_gamma   90.00
#
_symmetry.space_group_name_H-M   'P 1'
#
loop_
_entity.id
_entity.type
_entity.pdbx_description
1 polymer ?
#
loop_
_entity_poly.entity_id
_entity_poly.type
_entity_poly.pdbx_seq_one_letter_code
_entity_poly.pdbx_strand_id
1 'polypeptide(L)'
;MINYPMTLSTTEPNNFVGLIKIRQGDTESQVFDATIVQNGVPVDFTGLTPFFCVKSSPATGLGFSEQKVTQILDAKQGRLTYTLTDYDMQAVQLNHAYFSFRKLGSDQTWRQQFSTKDFAYSIVPSIYTDGIKDSNYIWTFEEILRYFQEWVKESMKTYDDWYLKAQAELQRIIKLFSDWINESKKEYETWRESEKEAFDQWMITNKQDYEAWFKSVKEILESIDPNGKLLLEIIDARQSVDGQKHTNLKERLDTMENNSFTMTDREVDTLMVLQDDHFSKNHEITNVGTAPDSNIDYASLVIAEIDNKKQDTFYLEKVGEIND
;
A
#
# COMPACT_ATOMS: atom_id res chain seq x y z
N MET A 1 32.20 -61.90 -32.00
CA MET A 1 31.46 -61.32 -33.13
C MET A 1 31.82 -62.11 -34.38
N ILE A 2 30.83 -62.66 -35.06
CA ILE A 2 30.95 -63.45 -36.27
C ILE A 2 30.45 -62.57 -37.41
N ASN A 3 31.32 -62.32 -38.40
CA ASN A 3 31.01 -61.49 -39.55
C ASN A 3 30.80 -62.37 -40.77
N TYR A 4 29.68 -62.18 -41.46
CA TYR A 4 29.34 -62.82 -42.72
C TYR A 4 29.51 -61.80 -43.85
N PRO A 5 30.65 -61.81 -44.56
CA PRO A 5 30.86 -60.95 -45.72
C PRO A 5 29.95 -61.41 -46.86
N MET A 6 29.24 -60.48 -47.49
CA MET A 6 28.32 -60.76 -48.58
C MET A 6 28.29 -59.64 -49.62
N THR A 7 28.14 -60.04 -50.88
CA THR A 7 27.88 -59.13 -51.99
C THR A 7 26.44 -59.32 -52.43
N LEU A 8 25.65 -58.26 -52.36
CA LEU A 8 24.22 -58.29 -52.65
C LEU A 8 23.89 -57.40 -53.85
N SER A 9 23.42 -58.02 -54.91
CA SER A 9 22.99 -57.38 -56.14
C SER A 9 21.53 -56.91 -56.07
N THR A 10 21.25 -55.80 -56.76
CA THR A 10 19.89 -55.32 -57.03
C THR A 10 19.30 -55.89 -58.34
N THR A 11 20.14 -56.40 -59.24
CA THR A 11 19.74 -56.85 -60.58
C THR A 11 19.85 -58.35 -60.81
N GLU A 12 20.75 -59.04 -60.12
CA GLU A 12 20.92 -60.49 -60.29
C GLU A 12 19.77 -61.27 -59.64
N PRO A 13 19.22 -62.29 -60.31
CA PRO A 13 17.97 -62.92 -59.90
C PRO A 13 17.94 -63.46 -58.47
N ASN A 14 19.07 -63.95 -57.95
CA ASN A 14 19.23 -64.37 -56.54
C ASN A 14 20.65 -64.05 -56.05
N ASN A 15 20.76 -63.52 -54.84
CA ASN A 15 22.06 -63.28 -54.20
C ASN A 15 22.56 -64.56 -53.52
N PHE A 16 23.60 -65.18 -54.09
CA PHE A 16 24.23 -66.35 -53.49
C PHE A 16 25.26 -65.93 -52.43
N VAL A 17 24.86 -66.00 -51.17
CA VAL A 17 25.70 -65.62 -50.01
C VAL A 17 26.35 -66.84 -49.31
N GLY A 18 26.31 -68.00 -49.96
CA GLY A 18 26.75 -69.26 -49.34
C GLY A 18 25.81 -69.73 -48.23
N LEU A 19 26.29 -70.68 -47.42
CA LEU A 19 25.52 -71.26 -46.32
C LEU A 19 25.72 -70.44 -45.04
N ILE A 20 24.73 -69.62 -44.69
CA ILE A 20 24.70 -68.89 -43.42
C ILE A 20 23.80 -69.64 -42.44
N LYS A 21 24.35 -70.03 -41.29
CA LYS A 21 23.63 -70.67 -40.18
C LYS A 21 23.85 -69.88 -38.90
N ILE A 22 22.76 -69.40 -38.31
CA ILE A 22 22.76 -68.58 -37.11
C ILE A 22 21.91 -69.27 -36.04
N ARG A 23 22.38 -69.26 -34.80
CA ARG A 23 21.64 -69.81 -33.67
C ARG A 23 20.62 -68.79 -33.18
N GLN A 24 19.39 -69.22 -32.93
CA GLN A 24 18.35 -68.36 -32.38
C GLN A 24 18.77 -67.74 -31.04
N GLY A 25 18.48 -66.45 -30.85
CA GLY A 25 18.78 -65.72 -29.60
C GLY A 25 20.27 -65.38 -29.41
N ASP A 26 21.12 -65.65 -30.41
CA ASP A 26 22.52 -65.20 -30.42
C ASP A 26 22.61 -63.76 -30.92
N THR A 27 21.91 -62.86 -30.21
CA THR A 27 21.88 -61.44 -30.52
C THR A 27 23.22 -60.78 -30.25
N GLU A 28 23.44 -59.62 -30.89
CA GLU A 28 24.64 -58.77 -30.72
C GLU A 28 25.96 -59.36 -31.28
N SER A 29 26.01 -60.66 -31.60
CA SER A 29 27.23 -61.33 -32.02
C SER A 29 27.29 -61.65 -33.52
N GLN A 30 26.14 -61.68 -34.21
CA GLN A 30 25.97 -62.15 -35.59
C GLN A 30 25.78 -60.98 -36.55
N VAL A 31 26.76 -60.73 -37.43
CA VAL A 31 26.83 -59.52 -38.24
C VAL A 31 26.90 -59.84 -39.73
N PHE A 32 26.06 -59.18 -40.53
CA PHE A 32 26.14 -59.14 -41.98
C PHE A 32 26.98 -57.94 -42.42
N ASP A 33 28.10 -58.19 -43.11
CA ASP A 33 28.93 -57.17 -43.74
C ASP A 33 28.63 -57.18 -45.24
N ALA A 34 27.76 -56.26 -45.66
CA ALA A 34 27.15 -56.28 -46.99
C ALA A 34 27.75 -55.21 -47.90
N THR A 35 28.14 -55.62 -49.10
CA THR A 35 28.46 -54.73 -50.23
C THR A 35 27.35 -54.79 -51.26
N ILE A 36 26.71 -53.66 -51.49
CA ILE A 36 25.55 -53.52 -52.37
C ILE A 36 26.02 -53.16 -53.77
N VAL A 37 25.63 -53.97 -54.76
CA VAL A 37 26.04 -53.81 -56.16
C VAL A 37 24.83 -53.77 -57.10
N GLN A 38 25.02 -53.13 -58.24
CA GLN A 38 24.11 -53.14 -59.37
C GLN A 38 24.93 -53.45 -60.61
N ASN A 39 24.64 -54.57 -61.29
CA ASN A 39 25.43 -55.06 -62.41
C ASN A 39 26.93 -55.18 -62.09
N GLY A 40 27.26 -55.65 -60.88
CA GLY A 40 28.63 -55.84 -60.41
C GLY A 40 29.36 -54.56 -59.95
N VAL A 41 28.73 -53.38 -60.04
CA VAL A 41 29.32 -52.10 -59.60
C VAL A 41 28.69 -51.67 -58.27
N PRO A 42 29.48 -51.21 -57.27
CA PRO A 42 28.93 -50.69 -56.02
C PRO A 42 27.89 -49.58 -56.22
N VAL A 43 26.80 -49.64 -55.45
CA VAL A 43 25.71 -48.66 -55.52
C VAL A 43 25.94 -47.56 -54.50
N ASP A 44 25.99 -46.30 -54.96
CA ASP A 44 25.92 -45.14 -54.07
C ASP A 44 24.49 -44.97 -53.55
N PHE A 45 24.32 -45.09 -52.24
CA PHE A 45 23.04 -44.86 -51.56
C PHE A 45 23.06 -43.66 -50.61
N THR A 46 23.97 -42.70 -50.85
CA THR A 46 24.05 -41.46 -50.06
C THR A 46 22.69 -40.76 -49.98
N GLY A 47 22.27 -40.43 -48.76
CA GLY A 47 20.97 -39.80 -48.49
C GLY A 47 19.78 -40.77 -48.42
N LEU A 48 20.01 -42.08 -48.55
CA LEU A 48 19.02 -43.13 -48.30
C LEU A 48 19.29 -43.84 -46.97
N THR A 49 18.22 -44.35 -46.38
CA THR A 49 18.27 -45.17 -45.16
C THR A 49 18.03 -46.63 -45.54
N PRO A 50 18.96 -47.54 -45.26
CA PRO A 50 18.75 -48.96 -45.45
C PRO A 50 17.88 -49.55 -44.34
N PHE A 51 17.07 -50.54 -44.70
CA PHE A 51 16.28 -51.37 -43.81
C PHE A 51 16.55 -52.84 -44.12
N PHE A 52 16.80 -53.64 -43.10
CA PHE A 52 16.87 -55.08 -43.21
C PHE A 52 15.45 -55.65 -43.11
N CYS A 53 15.04 -56.42 -44.12
CA CYS A 53 13.68 -56.92 -44.24
C CYS A 53 13.72 -58.45 -44.34
N VAL A 54 13.13 -59.13 -43.35
CA VAL A 54 12.99 -60.59 -43.33
C VAL A 54 11.59 -60.96 -43.79
N LYS A 55 11.53 -61.89 -44.75
CA LYS A 55 10.33 -62.60 -45.15
C LYS A 55 10.38 -63.97 -44.48
N SER A 56 9.68 -64.13 -43.35
CA SER A 56 9.37 -65.46 -42.85
C SER A 56 8.41 -66.17 -43.82
N SER A 57 8.32 -67.50 -43.69
CA SER A 57 7.42 -68.33 -44.50
C SER A 57 6.00 -67.75 -44.58
N PRO A 58 5.40 -67.65 -45.79
CA PRO A 58 4.05 -67.10 -45.99
C PRO A 58 2.93 -67.96 -45.36
N ALA A 59 3.24 -69.15 -44.84
CA ALA A 59 2.26 -70.10 -44.33
C ALA A 59 1.57 -69.66 -43.02
N THR A 60 2.19 -68.79 -42.22
CA THR A 60 1.66 -68.40 -40.90
C THR A 60 1.13 -66.96 -40.84
N GLY A 61 1.33 -66.14 -41.88
CA GLY A 61 1.00 -64.70 -41.84
C GLY A 61 1.79 -63.90 -40.79
N LEU A 62 2.78 -64.52 -40.14
CA LEU A 62 3.58 -63.99 -39.05
C LEU A 62 5.06 -64.02 -39.44
N GLY A 63 5.78 -62.91 -39.23
CA GLY A 63 7.24 -62.84 -39.33
C GLY A 63 7.83 -62.00 -40.47
N PHE A 64 7.13 -60.93 -40.86
CA PHE A 64 7.83 -59.81 -41.49
C PHE A 64 8.56 -59.01 -40.39
N SER A 65 9.89 -59.10 -40.37
CA SER A 65 10.74 -58.20 -39.57
C SER A 65 11.24 -57.09 -40.48
N GLU A 66 11.11 -55.84 -40.05
CA GLU A 66 11.72 -54.71 -40.71
C GLU A 66 12.51 -53.91 -39.67
N GLN A 67 13.82 -53.85 -39.85
CA GLN A 67 14.74 -53.19 -38.92
C GLN A 67 15.53 -52.12 -39.65
N LYS A 68 15.59 -50.91 -39.08
CA LYS A 68 16.41 -49.83 -39.62
C LYS A 68 17.89 -50.17 -39.44
N VAL A 69 18.66 -50.10 -40.52
CA VAL A 69 20.12 -50.27 -40.46
C VAL A 69 20.75 -48.95 -40.00
N THR A 70 21.48 -49.00 -38.89
CA THR A 70 22.13 -47.81 -38.30
C THR A 70 23.62 -47.72 -38.61
N GLN A 71 24.26 -48.82 -38.98
CA GLN A 71 25.69 -48.89 -39.21
C GLN A 71 26.01 -48.88 -40.72
N ILE A 72 26.29 -47.69 -41.25
CA ILE A 72 26.74 -47.50 -42.63
C ILE A 72 28.24 -47.31 -42.61
N LEU A 73 28.98 -48.19 -43.30
CA LEU A 73 30.44 -48.10 -43.38
C LEU A 73 30.88 -47.09 -44.45
N ASP A 74 30.30 -47.19 -45.65
CA ASP A 74 30.57 -46.28 -46.76
C ASP A 74 29.40 -46.30 -47.75
N ALA A 75 28.54 -45.27 -47.69
CA ALA A 75 27.38 -45.19 -48.55
C ALA A 75 27.73 -45.03 -50.04
N LYS A 76 28.87 -44.40 -50.36
CA LYS A 76 29.31 -44.18 -51.75
C LYS A 76 29.84 -45.46 -52.38
N GLN A 77 30.47 -46.31 -51.57
CA GLN A 77 30.96 -47.62 -51.97
C GLN A 77 29.95 -48.74 -51.73
N GLY A 78 28.70 -48.42 -51.41
CA GLY A 78 27.67 -49.43 -51.21
C GLY A 78 27.88 -50.33 -49.99
N ARG A 79 28.61 -49.91 -48.94
CA ARG A 79 28.97 -50.77 -47.80
C ARG A 79 28.20 -50.45 -46.53
N LEU A 80 27.63 -51.47 -45.90
CA LEU A 80 26.92 -51.39 -44.63
C LEU A 80 27.17 -52.63 -43.76
N THR A 81 26.96 -52.49 -42.46
CA THR A 81 26.91 -53.64 -41.54
C THR A 81 25.57 -53.70 -40.85
N TYR A 82 25.10 -54.92 -40.59
CA TYR A 82 23.87 -55.15 -39.86
C TYR A 82 24.05 -56.26 -38.84
N THR A 83 23.84 -55.94 -37.56
CA THR A 83 23.83 -56.93 -36.49
C THR A 83 22.42 -57.47 -36.33
N LEU A 84 22.26 -58.78 -36.42
CA LEU A 84 20.95 -59.42 -36.33
C LEU A 84 20.32 -59.25 -34.94
N THR A 85 19.01 -59.06 -34.93
CA THR A 85 18.19 -58.90 -33.72
C THR A 85 17.36 -60.15 -33.44
N ASP A 86 16.74 -60.22 -32.25
CA ASP A 86 15.79 -61.30 -31.93
C ASP A 86 14.65 -61.40 -32.94
N TYR A 87 14.20 -60.27 -33.50
CA TYR A 87 13.14 -60.23 -34.50
C TYR A 87 13.52 -60.93 -35.81
N ASP A 88 14.79 -60.88 -36.17
CA ASP A 88 15.32 -61.53 -37.37
C ASP A 88 15.54 -63.03 -37.17
N MET A 89 15.62 -63.47 -35.91
CA MET A 89 15.90 -64.85 -35.53
C MET A 89 14.66 -65.63 -35.05
N GLN A 90 13.45 -65.08 -35.15
CA GLN A 90 12.26 -65.71 -34.57
C GLN A 90 11.88 -67.06 -35.21
N ALA A 91 12.04 -67.18 -36.53
CA ALA A 91 11.61 -68.37 -37.25
C ALA A 91 12.78 -69.34 -37.48
N VAL A 92 12.79 -70.45 -36.74
CA VAL A 92 13.77 -71.55 -36.85
C VAL A 92 13.56 -72.35 -38.14
N GLN A 93 13.98 -71.78 -39.26
CA GLN A 93 13.85 -72.32 -40.61
C GLN A 93 14.86 -71.66 -41.57
N LEU A 94 14.77 -71.99 -42.85
CA LEU A 94 15.37 -71.18 -43.92
C LEU A 94 14.53 -69.91 -44.10
N ASN A 95 15.14 -68.75 -43.88
CA ASN A 95 14.51 -67.44 -44.04
C ASN A 95 15.06 -66.74 -45.27
N HIS A 96 14.21 -65.93 -45.91
CA HIS A 96 14.59 -65.07 -47.02
C HIS A 96 14.61 -63.62 -46.53
N ALA A 97 15.65 -62.87 -46.88
CA ALA A 97 15.74 -61.46 -46.52
C ALA A 97 16.33 -60.62 -47.64
N TYR A 98 16.17 -59.31 -47.52
CA TYR A 98 16.70 -58.33 -48.44
C TYR A 98 16.95 -57.00 -47.73
N PHE A 99 17.72 -56.12 -48.35
CA PHE A 99 17.87 -54.74 -47.90
C PHE A 99 17.02 -53.80 -48.77
N SER A 100 16.22 -52.96 -48.12
CA SER A 100 15.40 -51.91 -48.74
C SER A 100 16.04 -50.55 -48.47
N PHE A 101 16.24 -49.74 -49.50
CA PHE A 101 16.84 -48.40 -49.39
C PHE A 101 15.76 -47.35 -49.58
N ARG A 102 15.48 -46.58 -48.53
CA ARG A 102 14.31 -45.70 -48.46
C ARG A 102 14.71 -44.26 -48.24
N LYS A 103 13.91 -43.35 -48.78
CA LYS A 103 13.99 -41.92 -48.49
C LYS A 103 12.81 -41.51 -47.62
N LEU A 104 13.06 -40.70 -46.60
CA LEU A 104 12.00 -40.10 -45.80
C LEU A 104 11.40 -38.93 -46.56
N GLY A 105 10.09 -38.97 -46.80
CA GLY A 105 9.34 -37.88 -47.40
C GLY A 105 9.12 -36.71 -46.44
N SER A 106 8.68 -35.57 -46.97
CA SER A 106 8.26 -34.41 -46.16
C SER A 106 7.04 -34.70 -45.28
N ASP A 107 6.23 -35.67 -45.67
CA ASP A 107 5.08 -36.22 -44.95
C ASP A 107 5.47 -37.30 -43.92
N GLN A 108 6.76 -37.46 -43.64
CA GLN A 108 7.31 -38.46 -42.71
C GLN A 108 7.04 -39.93 -43.13
N THR A 109 6.68 -40.17 -44.39
CA THR A 109 6.50 -41.53 -44.91
C THR A 109 7.79 -42.03 -45.57
N TRP A 110 8.18 -43.27 -45.25
CA TRP A 110 9.32 -43.92 -45.90
C TRP A 110 8.93 -44.44 -47.28
N ARG A 111 9.64 -44.00 -48.32
CA ARG A 111 9.42 -44.45 -49.69
C ARG A 111 10.65 -45.21 -50.19
N GLN A 112 10.47 -46.48 -50.52
CA GLN A 112 11.52 -47.31 -51.11
C GLN A 112 11.96 -46.73 -52.46
N GLN A 113 13.27 -46.53 -52.63
CA GLN A 113 13.89 -46.10 -53.89
C GLN A 113 14.39 -47.31 -54.67
N PHE A 114 15.04 -48.25 -53.99
CA PHE A 114 15.42 -49.55 -54.53
C PHE A 114 15.60 -50.57 -53.40
N SER A 115 15.86 -51.82 -53.78
CA SER A 115 16.11 -52.93 -52.86
C SER A 115 17.07 -53.93 -53.48
N THR A 116 17.83 -54.65 -52.66
CA THR A 116 18.54 -55.84 -53.12
C THR A 116 17.55 -56.92 -53.49
N LYS A 117 18.01 -57.90 -54.26
CA LYS A 117 17.31 -59.17 -54.43
C LYS A 117 17.44 -60.01 -53.17
N ASP A 118 16.53 -60.95 -53.00
CA ASP A 118 16.47 -61.79 -51.81
C ASP A 118 17.74 -62.65 -51.69
N PHE A 119 18.18 -62.86 -50.46
CA PHE A 119 19.18 -63.86 -50.09
C PHE A 119 18.62 -64.73 -48.97
N ALA A 120 19.20 -65.91 -48.78
CA ALA A 120 18.71 -66.88 -47.80
C ALA A 120 19.72 -67.09 -46.66
N TYR A 121 19.21 -67.26 -45.45
CA TYR A 121 19.98 -67.63 -44.26
C TYR A 121 19.13 -68.56 -43.38
N SER A 122 19.78 -69.47 -42.65
CA SER A 122 19.08 -70.44 -41.81
C SER A 122 19.23 -70.10 -40.33
N ILE A 123 18.11 -70.12 -39.62
CA ILE A 123 18.10 -70.08 -38.16
C ILE A 123 18.03 -71.53 -37.62
N VAL A 124 18.93 -71.87 -36.70
CA VAL A 124 18.97 -73.15 -36.00
C VAL A 124 18.54 -72.97 -34.53
N PRO A 125 17.91 -73.98 -33.91
CA PRO A 125 17.38 -73.83 -32.57
C PRO A 125 18.49 -73.61 -31.53
N SER A 126 18.16 -72.84 -30.52
CA SER A 126 18.94 -72.70 -29.28
C SER A 126 18.31 -73.52 -28.16
N ILE A 127 18.98 -73.63 -27.02
CA ILE A 127 18.38 -74.19 -25.80
C ILE A 127 17.28 -73.27 -25.22
N TYR A 128 17.29 -72.00 -25.63
CA TYR A 128 16.32 -70.96 -25.26
C TYR A 128 15.35 -70.66 -26.41
N THR A 129 14.72 -71.68 -26.99
CA THR A 129 13.75 -71.49 -28.08
C THR A 129 12.54 -70.69 -27.60
N ASP A 130 12.59 -69.38 -27.79
CA ASP A 130 11.42 -68.51 -27.71
C ASP A 130 10.66 -68.67 -29.04
N GLY A 131 9.37 -69.02 -28.97
CA GLY A 131 8.52 -69.17 -30.16
C GLY A 131 8.41 -67.87 -30.98
N ILE A 132 7.67 -67.92 -32.09
CA ILE A 132 7.36 -66.73 -32.88
C ILE A 132 6.44 -65.83 -32.04
N LYS A 133 6.80 -64.55 -31.86
CA LYS A 133 5.96 -63.59 -31.13
C LYS A 133 4.87 -63.07 -32.06
N ASP A 134 3.61 -63.17 -31.65
CA ASP A 134 2.49 -62.59 -32.40
C ASP A 134 2.56 -61.05 -32.39
N SER A 135 2.29 -60.44 -33.55
CA SER A 135 2.24 -58.99 -33.71
C SER A 135 1.00 -58.40 -33.03
N ASN A 136 1.12 -57.92 -31.79
CA ASN A 136 0.03 -57.31 -31.02
C ASN A 136 -0.01 -55.77 -31.09
N TYR A 137 0.70 -55.15 -32.03
CA TYR A 137 0.87 -53.70 -32.11
C TYR A 137 -0.45 -52.92 -32.11
N ILE A 138 -1.46 -53.37 -32.87
CA ILE A 138 -2.77 -52.71 -32.93
C ILE A 138 -3.42 -52.67 -31.55
N TRP A 139 -3.44 -53.81 -30.85
CA TRP A 139 -4.00 -53.91 -29.50
C TRP A 139 -3.27 -53.01 -28.50
N THR A 140 -1.93 -52.90 -28.58
CA THR A 140 -1.17 -52.00 -27.70
C THR A 140 -1.50 -50.52 -27.95
N PHE A 141 -1.72 -50.10 -29.21
CA PHE A 141 -2.13 -48.72 -29.50
C PHE A 141 -3.56 -48.44 -29.04
N GLU A 142 -4.49 -49.39 -29.21
CA GLU A 142 -5.86 -49.28 -28.70
C GLU A 142 -5.88 -49.11 -27.17
N GLU A 143 -5.05 -49.88 -26.46
CA GLU A 143 -4.94 -49.77 -25.00
C GLU A 143 -4.29 -48.44 -24.55
N ILE A 144 -3.26 -47.96 -25.25
CA ILE A 144 -2.68 -46.63 -24.98
C ILE A 144 -3.73 -45.54 -25.20
N LEU A 145 -4.50 -45.63 -26.28
CA LEU A 145 -5.57 -44.67 -26.56
C LEU A 145 -6.65 -44.70 -25.47
N ARG A 146 -7.05 -45.89 -25.03
CA ARG A 146 -8.00 -46.07 -23.92
C ARG A 146 -7.50 -45.40 -22.64
N TYR A 147 -6.26 -45.69 -22.23
CA TYR A 147 -5.67 -45.06 -21.03
C TYR A 147 -5.59 -43.54 -21.14
N PHE A 148 -5.23 -43.01 -22.30
CA PHE A 148 -5.18 -41.58 -22.51
C PHE A 148 -6.57 -40.93 -22.38
N GLN A 149 -7.61 -41.54 -22.97
CA GLN A 149 -8.98 -41.05 -22.88
C GLN A 149 -9.53 -41.08 -21.44
N GLU A 150 -9.24 -42.15 -20.69
CA GLU A 150 -9.59 -42.26 -19.27
C GLU A 150 -8.93 -41.15 -18.44
N TRP A 151 -7.63 -40.92 -18.63
CA TRP A 151 -6.89 -39.87 -17.94
C TRP A 151 -7.43 -38.45 -18.23
N VAL A 152 -7.74 -38.14 -19.49
CA VAL A 152 -8.33 -36.85 -19.87
C VAL A 152 -9.67 -36.64 -19.15
N LYS A 153 -10.53 -37.66 -19.14
CA LYS A 153 -11.85 -37.59 -18.50
C LYS A 153 -11.75 -37.35 -16.99
N GLU A 154 -10.85 -38.04 -16.30
CA GLU A 154 -10.63 -37.85 -14.86
C GLU A 154 -10.04 -36.48 -14.53
N SER A 155 -9.12 -36.00 -15.36
CA SER A 155 -8.48 -34.69 -15.19
C SER A 155 -9.50 -33.55 -15.35
N MET A 156 -10.38 -33.64 -16.35
CA MET A 156 -11.47 -32.65 -16.55
C MET A 156 -12.42 -32.60 -15.36
N LYS A 157 -12.83 -33.77 -14.84
CA LYS A 157 -13.71 -33.84 -13.66
C LYS A 157 -13.07 -33.16 -12.43
N THR A 158 -11.78 -33.41 -12.21
CA THR A 158 -11.04 -32.80 -11.08
C THR A 158 -10.99 -31.27 -11.19
N TYR A 159 -10.78 -30.76 -12.40
CA TYR A 159 -10.78 -29.33 -12.67
C TYR A 159 -12.15 -28.69 -12.42
N ASP A 160 -13.23 -29.31 -12.92
CA ASP A 160 -14.60 -28.81 -12.73
C ASP A 160 -14.99 -28.78 -11.24
N ASP A 161 -14.69 -29.85 -10.51
CA ASP A 161 -14.96 -29.94 -9.06
C ASP A 161 -14.19 -28.88 -8.27
N TRP A 162 -12.93 -28.61 -8.64
CA TRP A 162 -12.14 -27.55 -8.01
C TRP A 162 -12.71 -26.16 -8.32
N TYR A 163 -13.06 -25.89 -9.58
CA TYR A 163 -13.59 -24.60 -10.01
C TYR A 163 -14.88 -24.25 -9.26
N LEU A 164 -15.83 -25.20 -9.15
CA LEU A 164 -17.09 -25.00 -8.44
C LEU A 164 -16.86 -24.69 -6.95
N LYS A 165 -15.92 -25.39 -6.29
CA LYS A 165 -15.57 -25.14 -4.88
C LYS A 165 -14.92 -23.78 -4.69
N ALA A 166 -13.98 -23.41 -5.56
CA ALA A 166 -13.30 -22.12 -5.50
C ALA A 166 -14.31 -20.96 -5.70
N GLN A 167 -15.24 -21.09 -6.65
CA GLN A 167 -16.28 -20.10 -6.88
C GLN A 167 -17.20 -19.94 -5.66
N ALA A 168 -17.61 -21.06 -5.03
CA ALA A 168 -18.44 -21.03 -3.83
C ALA A 168 -17.72 -20.35 -2.64
N GLU A 169 -16.44 -20.63 -2.42
CA GLU A 169 -15.66 -19.99 -1.35
C GLU A 169 -15.42 -18.50 -1.62
N LEU A 170 -15.15 -18.10 -2.87
CA LEU A 170 -15.05 -16.68 -3.22
C LEU A 170 -16.36 -15.93 -2.92
N GLN A 171 -17.51 -16.51 -3.26
CA GLN A 171 -18.83 -15.93 -2.95
C GLN A 171 -19.06 -15.82 -1.44
N ARG A 172 -18.67 -16.85 -0.67
CA ARG A 172 -18.74 -16.82 0.79
C ARG A 172 -17.87 -15.70 1.38
N ILE A 173 -16.63 -15.56 0.91
CA ILE A 173 -15.71 -14.52 1.37
C ILE A 173 -16.26 -13.13 1.05
N ILE A 174 -16.75 -12.90 -0.18
CA ILE A 174 -17.36 -11.63 -0.58
C ILE A 174 -18.53 -11.27 0.35
N LYS A 175 -19.38 -12.25 0.66
CA LYS A 175 -20.51 -12.04 1.59
C LYS A 175 -20.02 -11.63 2.98
N LEU A 176 -19.06 -12.36 3.54
CA LEU A 176 -18.49 -12.05 4.86
C LEU A 176 -17.88 -10.65 4.92
N PHE A 177 -17.12 -10.24 3.90
CA PHE A 177 -16.58 -8.89 3.82
C PHE A 177 -17.68 -7.84 3.72
N SER A 178 -18.72 -8.08 2.92
CA SER A 178 -19.83 -7.15 2.80
C SER A 178 -20.58 -6.98 4.12
N ASP A 179 -20.82 -8.07 4.84
CA ASP A 179 -21.50 -8.05 6.14
C ASP A 179 -20.65 -7.26 7.15
N TRP A 180 -19.34 -7.53 7.21
CA TRP A 180 -18.41 -6.82 8.10
C TRP A 180 -18.34 -5.31 7.81
N ILE A 181 -18.30 -4.91 6.54
CA ILE A 181 -18.32 -3.49 6.15
C ILE A 181 -19.61 -2.81 6.61
N ASN A 182 -20.75 -3.47 6.41
CA ASN A 182 -22.05 -2.93 6.77
C ASN A 182 -22.19 -2.77 8.29
N GLU A 183 -21.74 -3.76 9.06
CA GLU A 183 -21.76 -3.72 10.52
C GLU A 183 -20.81 -2.64 11.07
N SER A 184 -19.57 -2.60 10.58
CA SER A 184 -18.59 -1.57 10.96
C SER A 184 -19.08 -0.15 10.66
N LYS A 185 -19.74 0.03 9.51
CA LYS A 185 -20.32 1.33 9.14
C LYS A 185 -21.43 1.74 10.12
N LYS A 186 -22.31 0.81 10.48
CA LYS A 186 -23.39 1.05 11.43
C LYS A 186 -22.86 1.40 12.82
N GLU A 187 -21.85 0.67 13.29
CA GLU A 187 -21.19 0.97 14.56
C GLU A 187 -20.56 2.36 14.57
N TYR A 188 -19.85 2.73 13.50
CA TYR A 188 -19.27 4.06 13.36
C TYR A 188 -20.30 5.18 13.34
N GLU A 189 -21.41 5.00 12.60
CA GLU A 189 -22.51 5.97 12.56
C GLU A 189 -23.13 6.15 13.96
N THR A 190 -23.36 5.05 14.68
CA THR A 190 -23.88 5.06 16.04
C THR A 190 -22.94 5.79 17.01
N TRP A 191 -21.65 5.47 16.97
CA TRP A 191 -20.65 6.14 17.80
C TRP A 191 -20.59 7.65 17.49
N ARG A 192 -20.50 8.03 16.22
CA ARG A 192 -20.42 9.44 15.80
C ARG A 192 -21.63 10.24 16.30
N GLU A 193 -22.83 9.67 16.21
CA GLU A 193 -24.05 10.31 16.70
C GLU A 193 -24.00 10.51 18.22
N SER A 194 -23.57 9.48 18.97
CA SER A 194 -23.42 9.59 20.43
C SER A 194 -22.37 10.63 20.86
N GLU A 195 -21.24 10.75 20.16
CA GLU A 195 -20.23 11.77 20.43
C GLU A 195 -20.72 13.18 20.12
N LYS A 196 -21.47 13.32 19.03
CA LYS A 196 -22.11 14.59 18.69
C LYS A 196 -23.10 15.02 19.77
N GLU A 197 -23.95 14.11 20.21
CA GLU A 197 -24.90 14.38 21.30
C GLU A 197 -24.17 14.76 22.59
N ALA A 198 -23.12 14.02 22.97
CA ALA A 198 -22.31 14.32 24.14
C ALA A 198 -21.66 15.71 24.06
N PHE A 199 -21.11 16.09 22.90
CA PHE A 199 -20.54 17.42 22.68
C PHE A 199 -21.60 18.52 22.76
N ASP A 200 -22.76 18.32 22.12
CA ASP A 200 -23.86 19.29 22.15
C ASP A 200 -24.36 19.50 23.59
N GLN A 201 -24.47 18.43 24.39
CA GLN A 201 -24.82 18.53 25.82
C GLN A 201 -23.76 19.26 26.66
N TRP A 202 -22.48 18.98 26.40
CA TRP A 202 -21.36 19.66 27.06
C TRP A 202 -21.37 21.17 26.76
N MET A 203 -21.62 21.56 25.51
CA MET A 203 -21.73 22.97 25.11
C MET A 203 -22.88 23.68 25.82
N ILE A 204 -24.04 23.03 25.93
CA ILE A 204 -25.21 23.57 26.64
C ILE A 204 -24.87 23.77 28.12
N THR A 205 -24.29 22.75 28.76
CA THR A 205 -23.95 22.78 30.19
C THR A 205 -22.93 23.89 30.49
N ASN A 206 -21.85 23.97 29.72
CA ASN A 206 -20.84 25.01 29.90
C ASN A 206 -21.39 26.42 29.75
N LYS A 207 -22.31 26.63 28.78
CA LYS A 207 -22.94 27.92 28.60
C LYS A 207 -23.76 28.30 29.85
N GLN A 208 -24.52 27.36 30.38
CA GLN A 208 -25.30 27.56 31.60
C GLN A 208 -24.40 27.85 32.81
N ASP A 209 -23.33 27.08 32.97
CA ASP A 209 -22.36 27.28 34.05
C ASP A 209 -21.68 28.64 33.98
N TYR A 210 -21.28 29.08 32.78
CA TYR A 210 -20.72 30.41 32.56
C TYR A 210 -21.74 31.51 32.89
N GLU A 211 -22.98 31.39 32.41
CA GLU A 211 -24.03 32.37 32.69
C GLU A 211 -24.34 32.46 34.19
N ALA A 212 -24.38 31.33 34.89
CA ALA A 212 -24.57 31.26 36.34
C ALA A 212 -23.40 31.91 37.09
N TRP A 213 -22.16 31.58 36.72
CA TRP A 213 -20.96 32.20 37.29
C TRP A 213 -20.95 33.72 37.04
N PHE A 214 -21.18 34.16 35.81
CA PHE A 214 -21.17 35.58 35.45
C PHE A 214 -22.23 36.36 36.23
N LYS A 215 -23.43 35.79 36.38
CA LYS A 215 -24.49 36.38 37.21
C LYS A 215 -24.05 36.54 38.66
N SER A 216 -23.39 35.54 39.24
CA SER A 216 -22.88 35.63 40.61
C SER A 216 -21.86 36.75 40.79
N VAL A 217 -20.92 36.91 39.84
CA VAL A 217 -19.93 38.01 39.87
C VAL A 217 -20.62 39.36 39.74
N LYS A 218 -21.61 39.47 38.85
CA LYS A 218 -22.40 40.68 38.67
C LYS A 218 -23.12 41.09 39.94
N GLU A 219 -23.78 40.16 40.62
CA GLU A 219 -24.49 40.40 41.88
C GLU A 219 -23.54 40.90 42.99
N ILE A 220 -22.33 40.32 43.07
CA ILE A 220 -21.28 40.79 44.01
C ILE A 220 -20.89 42.24 43.68
N LEU A 221 -20.59 42.55 42.42
CA LEU A 221 -20.18 43.90 42.00
C LEU A 221 -21.28 44.95 42.25
N GLU A 222 -22.54 44.61 41.94
CA GLU A 222 -23.70 45.48 42.21
C GLU A 222 -23.90 45.72 43.72
N SER A 223 -23.54 44.76 44.58
CA SER A 223 -23.61 44.94 46.03
C SER A 223 -22.51 45.85 46.59
N ILE A 224 -21.30 45.82 45.99
CA ILE A 224 -20.15 46.62 46.43
C ILE A 224 -20.33 48.07 46.02
N ASP A 225 -20.79 48.31 44.79
CA ASP A 225 -21.02 49.65 44.28
C ASP A 225 -22.37 49.76 43.55
N PRO A 226 -23.47 49.90 44.31
CA PRO A 226 -24.80 49.97 43.75
C PRO A 226 -24.95 51.16 42.79
N ASN A 227 -25.27 50.86 41.53
CA ASN A 227 -25.36 51.82 40.43
C ASN A 227 -24.04 52.53 40.08
N GLY A 228 -22.89 52.04 40.54
CA GLY A 228 -21.59 52.63 40.20
C GLY A 228 -21.28 53.97 40.90
N LYS A 229 -21.95 54.27 42.02
CA LYS A 229 -21.82 55.55 42.72
C LYS A 229 -20.42 55.79 43.27
N LEU A 230 -19.83 54.81 43.95
CA LEU A 230 -18.45 54.91 44.47
C LEU A 230 -17.45 55.07 43.34
N LEU A 231 -17.63 54.34 42.23
CA LEU A 231 -16.79 54.49 41.05
C LEU A 231 -16.90 55.91 40.47
N LEU A 232 -18.12 56.44 40.33
CA LEU A 232 -18.36 57.81 39.88
C LEU A 232 -17.74 58.83 40.83
N GLU A 233 -17.97 58.70 42.15
CA GLU A 233 -17.37 59.57 43.17
C GLU A 233 -15.84 59.54 43.11
N ILE A 234 -15.21 58.37 42.94
CA ILE A 234 -13.75 58.24 42.79
C ILE A 234 -13.26 58.89 41.49
N ILE A 235 -14.04 58.80 40.40
CA ILE A 235 -13.70 59.44 39.13
C ILE A 235 -13.81 60.97 39.27
N ASP A 236 -14.88 61.46 39.88
CA ASP A 236 -15.14 62.89 40.09
C ASP A 236 -14.15 63.49 41.09
N ALA A 237 -13.79 62.76 42.14
CA ALA A 237 -12.80 63.18 43.13
C ALA A 237 -11.38 63.28 42.56
N ARG A 238 -11.11 62.80 41.33
CA ARG A 238 -9.84 63.08 40.62
C ARG A 238 -9.81 64.47 39.98
N GLN A 239 -10.91 65.20 40.00
CA GLN A 239 -10.95 66.57 39.52
C GLN A 239 -10.66 67.56 40.67
N SER A 240 -9.80 68.53 40.39
CA SER A 240 -9.48 69.62 41.32
C SER A 240 -10.52 70.72 41.26
N VAL A 241 -10.51 71.64 42.23
CA VAL A 241 -11.50 72.74 42.34
C VAL A 241 -11.42 73.71 41.15
N ASP A 242 -10.24 73.82 40.55
CA ASP A 242 -9.97 74.56 39.31
C ASP A 242 -10.40 73.81 38.03
N GLY A 243 -10.96 72.61 38.18
CA GLY A 243 -11.39 71.75 37.08
C GLY A 243 -10.29 70.86 36.50
N GLN A 244 -9.04 70.91 37.01
CA GLN A 244 -7.96 70.07 36.51
C GLN A 244 -8.20 68.59 36.86
N LYS A 245 -8.21 67.72 35.84
CA LYS A 245 -8.38 66.27 36.01
C LYS A 245 -7.03 65.57 36.17
N HIS A 246 -6.90 64.77 37.22
CA HIS A 246 -5.71 63.98 37.52
C HIS A 246 -5.88 62.52 37.09
N THR A 247 -4.77 61.83 36.80
CA THR A 247 -4.78 60.44 36.30
C THR A 247 -5.34 59.48 37.35
N ASN A 248 -4.97 59.72 38.61
CA ASN A 248 -5.41 58.97 39.78
C ASN A 248 -5.54 59.89 41.00
N LEU A 249 -6.15 59.39 42.08
CA LEU A 249 -6.37 60.18 43.29
C LEU A 249 -5.07 60.58 43.99
N LYS A 250 -4.04 59.74 43.92
CA LYS A 250 -2.74 60.03 44.54
C LYS A 250 -2.12 61.28 43.93
N GLU A 251 -2.08 61.37 42.60
CA GLU A 251 -1.53 62.54 41.90
C GLU A 251 -2.26 63.84 42.29
N ARG A 252 -3.59 63.79 42.43
CA ARG A 252 -4.36 64.94 42.92
C ARG A 252 -4.00 65.30 44.35
N LEU A 253 -3.94 64.32 45.25
CA LEU A 253 -3.65 64.53 46.67
C LEU A 253 -2.23 65.10 46.86
N ASP A 254 -1.24 64.53 46.18
CA ASP A 254 0.14 65.03 46.18
C ASP A 254 0.18 66.49 45.69
N THR A 255 -0.61 66.86 44.67
CA THR A 255 -0.72 68.23 44.18
C THR A 255 -1.36 69.17 45.22
N MET A 256 -2.41 68.73 45.90
CA MET A 256 -3.07 69.50 46.95
C MET A 256 -2.14 69.75 48.15
N GLU A 257 -1.41 68.72 48.58
CA GLU A 257 -0.50 68.81 49.73
C GLU A 257 0.68 69.75 49.44
N ASN A 258 1.24 69.70 48.23
CA ASN A 258 2.31 70.61 47.83
C ASN A 258 1.85 72.06 47.61
N ASN A 259 0.55 72.29 47.34
CA ASN A 259 -0.01 73.63 47.09
C ASN A 259 -0.71 74.25 48.32
N SER A 260 -0.72 73.57 49.47
CA SER A 260 -1.34 74.07 50.70
C SER A 260 -0.38 75.01 51.46
N PHE A 261 -0.70 76.30 51.55
CA PHE A 261 0.00 77.26 52.41
C PHE A 261 -0.38 77.03 53.87
N THR A 262 0.38 76.22 54.60
CA THR A 262 0.28 76.15 56.07
C THR A 262 1.54 76.77 56.66
N MET A 263 1.42 77.91 57.33
CA MET A 263 2.52 78.43 58.16
C MET A 263 2.70 77.52 59.37
N THR A 264 3.94 77.07 59.60
CA THR A 264 4.33 76.45 60.88
C THR A 264 4.31 77.53 61.96
N ASP A 265 3.86 77.15 63.15
CA ASP A 265 3.68 78.03 64.30
C ASP A 265 4.96 78.81 64.64
N ARG A 266 4.80 80.09 65.00
CA ARG A 266 5.91 80.96 65.42
C ARG A 266 5.44 81.94 66.48
N GLU A 267 6.32 82.26 67.42
CA GLU A 267 6.10 83.30 68.44
C GLU A 267 6.17 84.70 67.78
N VAL A 268 5.16 85.53 68.02
CA VAL A 268 5.00 86.85 67.37
C VAL A 268 5.21 87.96 68.39
N ASP A 269 6.30 88.72 68.27
CA ASP A 269 6.67 89.82 69.18
C ASP A 269 6.43 91.22 68.55
N THR A 270 5.77 91.29 67.40
CA THR A 270 5.33 92.56 66.78
C THR A 270 4.10 92.33 65.90
N LEU A 271 3.15 93.28 65.91
CA LEU A 271 1.94 93.28 65.09
C LEU A 271 2.28 92.99 63.62
N MET A 272 1.79 91.85 63.11
CA MET A 272 1.94 91.45 61.71
C MET A 272 0.60 91.58 61.00
N VAL A 273 0.58 92.26 59.86
CA VAL A 273 -0.61 92.39 59.01
C VAL A 273 -0.74 91.13 58.17
N LEU A 274 -1.83 90.38 58.38
CA LEU A 274 -2.26 89.34 57.45
C LEU A 274 -3.09 90.01 56.36
N GLN A 275 -2.53 90.11 55.16
CA GLN A 275 -3.23 90.64 53.99
C GLN A 275 -3.88 89.47 53.24
N ASP A 276 -5.21 89.38 53.30
CA ASP A 276 -6.02 88.48 52.46
C ASP A 276 -6.71 89.30 51.37
N ASP A 277 -6.07 89.38 50.20
CA ASP A 277 -6.58 90.10 49.02
C ASP A 277 -7.83 89.45 48.39
N HIS A 278 -8.24 88.28 48.88
CA HIS A 278 -9.34 87.50 48.32
C HIS A 278 -10.58 87.45 49.22
N PHE A 279 -10.51 87.96 50.46
CA PHE A 279 -11.61 87.96 51.43
C PHE A 279 -12.91 88.56 50.86
N SER A 280 -12.80 89.57 50.01
CA SER A 280 -13.93 90.26 49.37
C SER A 280 -14.58 89.48 48.23
N LYS A 281 -13.98 88.36 47.79
CA LYS A 281 -14.51 87.54 46.69
C LYS A 281 -15.36 86.37 47.17
N ASN A 282 -15.24 85.99 48.44
CA ASN A 282 -15.86 84.82 49.04
C ASN A 282 -16.80 85.15 50.23
N HIS A 283 -16.97 86.42 50.58
CA HIS A 283 -17.94 86.89 51.58
C HIS A 283 -18.82 88.02 51.01
N GLU A 284 -20.10 88.04 51.35
CA GLU A 284 -20.99 89.18 51.04
C GLU A 284 -20.65 90.36 51.94
N ILE A 285 -20.23 91.48 51.34
CA ILE A 285 -19.89 92.71 52.06
C ILE A 285 -20.95 93.75 51.78
N THR A 286 -21.53 94.33 52.85
CA THR A 286 -22.43 95.48 52.74
C THR A 286 -21.70 96.74 53.18
N ASN A 287 -21.62 97.76 52.32
CA ASN A 287 -21.04 99.04 52.69
C ASN A 287 -22.03 99.82 53.58
N VAL A 288 -21.69 99.98 54.85
CA VAL A 288 -22.55 100.63 55.86
C VAL A 288 -22.18 102.10 56.12
N GLY A 289 -21.17 102.63 55.42
CA GLY A 289 -20.74 104.02 55.53
C GLY A 289 -19.32 104.24 55.04
N THR A 290 -19.02 105.48 54.65
CA THR A 290 -17.68 105.91 54.22
C THR A 290 -17.14 106.88 55.27
N ALA A 291 -15.95 106.62 55.81
CA ALA A 291 -15.32 107.55 56.75
C ALA A 291 -14.95 108.86 56.02
N PRO A 292 -15.12 110.05 56.63
CA PRO A 292 -15.05 111.33 55.93
C PRO A 292 -13.63 111.92 55.77
N ASP A 293 -12.57 111.11 55.82
CA ASP A 293 -11.21 111.64 55.62
C ASP A 293 -10.38 110.77 54.68
N SER A 294 -9.90 111.39 53.60
CA SER A 294 -9.04 110.79 52.57
C SER A 294 -7.56 111.04 52.83
N ASN A 295 -7.15 111.14 54.11
CA ASN A 295 -5.75 111.25 54.47
C ASN A 295 -5.18 109.86 54.79
N ILE A 296 -4.29 109.46 53.90
CA ILE A 296 -3.55 108.20 53.83
C ILE A 296 -2.60 108.15 55.03
N ASP A 297 -2.70 107.10 55.86
CA ASP A 297 -1.59 106.42 56.58
C ASP A 297 -1.99 105.68 57.88
N TYR A 298 -3.27 105.65 58.27
CA TYR A 298 -3.70 104.82 59.40
C TYR A 298 -4.59 103.68 58.92
N ALA A 299 -4.06 102.46 59.00
CA ALA A 299 -4.82 101.24 58.79
C ALA A 299 -5.99 101.19 59.77
N SER A 300 -7.20 100.99 59.27
CA SER A 300 -8.38 100.74 60.10
C SER A 300 -8.14 99.46 60.91
N LEU A 301 -8.04 99.58 62.24
CA LEU A 301 -7.93 98.44 63.14
C LEU A 301 -9.27 97.70 63.17
N VAL A 302 -9.32 96.53 62.54
CA VAL A 302 -10.46 95.62 62.61
C VAL A 302 -10.20 94.63 63.73
N ILE A 303 -10.91 94.76 64.85
CA ILE A 303 -10.97 93.72 65.89
C ILE A 303 -12.26 92.94 65.65
N ALA A 304 -12.14 91.67 65.27
CA ALA A 304 -13.26 90.74 65.15
C ALA A 304 -13.04 89.56 66.08
N GLU A 305 -14.07 89.17 66.84
CA GLU A 305 -14.12 87.84 67.47
C GLU A 305 -14.46 86.82 66.37
N ILE A 306 -13.49 86.01 65.99
CA ILE A 306 -13.70 84.90 65.05
C ILE A 306 -14.40 83.77 65.84
N ASP A 307 -15.45 83.18 65.25
CA ASP A 307 -16.26 82.04 65.75
C ASP A 307 -17.49 82.29 66.65
N ASN A 308 -18.21 83.42 66.54
CA ASN A 308 -19.56 83.52 67.10
C ASN A 308 -20.64 83.04 66.11
N LYS A 309 -21.19 81.84 66.35
CA LYS A 309 -22.21 81.14 65.52
C LYS A 309 -23.57 81.88 65.31
N LYS A 310 -23.71 83.15 65.72
CA LYS A 310 -24.95 83.94 65.62
C LYS A 310 -24.80 85.27 64.89
N GLN A 311 -23.61 85.64 64.42
CA GLN A 311 -23.38 86.92 63.75
C GLN A 311 -23.01 86.71 62.28
N ASP A 312 -24.01 86.74 61.39
CA ASP A 312 -23.82 86.82 59.93
C ASP A 312 -23.75 88.28 59.43
N THR A 313 -23.51 89.24 60.33
CA THR A 313 -23.40 90.67 59.97
C THR A 313 -22.53 91.40 60.99
N PHE A 314 -21.49 92.07 60.49
CA PHE A 314 -20.62 92.91 61.31
C PHE A 314 -21.31 94.24 61.62
N TYR A 315 -21.32 94.64 62.89
CA TYR A 315 -21.81 95.96 63.30
C TYR A 315 -20.62 96.84 63.67
N LEU A 316 -20.49 97.98 62.99
CA LEU A 316 -19.49 99.00 63.30
C LEU A 316 -20.18 100.14 64.02
N GLU A 317 -19.88 100.30 65.30
CA GLU A 317 -20.32 101.44 66.11
C GLU A 317 -19.12 102.36 66.38
N LYS A 318 -19.28 103.67 66.18
CA LYS A 318 -18.28 104.66 66.58
C LYS A 318 -18.20 104.69 68.11
N VAL A 319 -17.25 103.96 68.68
CA VAL A 319 -17.03 103.85 70.13
C VAL A 319 -16.11 104.93 70.71
N GLY A 320 -15.67 105.89 69.89
CA GLY A 320 -14.88 107.03 70.34
C GLY A 320 -14.21 107.77 69.18
N GLU A 321 -13.78 108.99 69.45
CA GLU A 321 -12.97 109.82 68.55
C GLU A 321 -11.76 110.28 69.37
N ILE A 322 -10.55 109.97 68.88
CA ILE A 322 -9.32 110.43 69.49
C ILE A 322 -9.06 111.80 68.87
N ASN A 323 -9.27 112.85 69.66
CA ASN A 323 -8.91 114.21 69.27
C ASN A 323 -7.41 114.40 69.52
N ASP A 324 -6.69 114.75 68.47
CA ASP A 324 -5.38 115.42 68.58
C ASP A 324 -5.55 116.94 68.64
#